data_AF-A0A7G2CQY1-F1
#
_entry.id   AF-A0A7G2CQY1-F1
#
_cell.length_a   1.000
_cell.length_b   1.000
_cell.length_c   1.000
_cell.angle_alpha   90.00
_cell.angle_beta   90.00
_cell.angle_gamma   90.00
#
_symmetry.space_group_name_H-M   'P 1'
#
loop_
_entity.id
_entity.type
_entity.pdbx_description
1 polymer ?
#
loop_
_entity_poly.entity_id
_entity_poly.type
_entity_poly.pdbx_seq_one_letter_code
_entity_poly.pdbx_strand_id
1 'polypeptide(L)'
;MDAVSFPKGSIDTTPGPEQAINQNYKGPNINQSDLADNIIGKDLRSSPISSSRQLLNEYFDEYSNYRISAKLKYGHWPVHTISPDLGEKIENVVNALGIDDNVAEYFDRVLPLLEEEEYNTWKSITNGYFGLQTNH
;
A
#
# COMPACT_ATOMS: atom_id res chain seq x y z
N MET A 1 6.76 -3.91 -9.73
CA MET A 1 5.45 -4.57 -9.50
C MET A 1 5.64 -5.81 -8.64
N ASP A 2 4.94 -5.95 -7.51
CA ASP A 2 5.28 -6.96 -6.48
C ASP A 2 4.28 -8.13 -6.38
N ALA A 3 3.08 -7.96 -6.94
CA ALA A 3 2.02 -8.96 -6.94
C ALA A 3 0.99 -8.71 -8.05
N VAL A 4 0.35 -9.79 -8.53
CA VAL A 4 -0.82 -9.76 -9.41
C VAL A 4 -1.85 -10.75 -8.88
N SER A 5 -3.10 -10.31 -8.78
CA SER A 5 -4.25 -11.15 -8.40
C SER A 5 -5.42 -10.88 -9.32
N PHE A 6 -6.20 -11.91 -9.63
CA PHE A 6 -7.36 -11.82 -10.50
C PHE A 6 -8.64 -12.01 -9.65
N PRO A 7 -9.29 -10.92 -9.21
CA PRO A 7 -10.58 -11.02 -8.54
C PRO A 7 -11.65 -11.52 -9.51
N LYS A 8 -12.63 -12.26 -9.01
CA LYS A 8 -13.82 -12.63 -9.78
C LYS A 8 -14.81 -11.46 -9.78
N GLY A 9 -15.37 -11.14 -10.94
CA GLY A 9 -16.41 -10.11 -11.09
C GLY A 9 -15.91 -8.80 -11.70
N SER A 10 -16.76 -7.78 -11.67
CA SER A 10 -16.42 -6.41 -12.06
C SER A 10 -15.69 -5.69 -10.94
N ILE A 11 -14.99 -4.60 -11.27
CA ILE A 11 -14.42 -3.68 -10.28
C ILE A 11 -15.56 -3.16 -9.41
N ASP A 12 -15.54 -3.51 -8.12
CA ASP A 12 -16.42 -2.88 -7.13
C ASP A 12 -15.85 -1.50 -6.82
N THR A 13 -16.58 -0.46 -7.22
CA THR A 13 -16.19 0.93 -7.00
C THR A 13 -16.67 1.47 -5.66
N THR A 14 -17.30 0.64 -4.82
CA THR A 14 -17.79 1.06 -3.51
C THR A 14 -16.60 1.27 -2.57
N PRO A 15 -16.36 2.50 -2.10
CA PRO A 15 -15.28 2.77 -1.16
C PRO A 15 -15.76 2.47 0.27
N GLY A 16 -15.03 1.62 0.99
CA GLY A 16 -15.36 1.36 2.39
C GLY A 16 -14.75 0.08 3.00
N PRO A 17 -14.99 -0.14 4.30
CA PRO A 17 -14.44 -1.26 5.07
C PRO A 17 -14.95 -2.64 4.59
N GLU A 18 -15.97 -2.69 3.74
CA GLU A 18 -16.43 -3.90 3.05
C GLU A 18 -15.31 -4.62 2.25
N GLN A 19 -14.28 -3.89 1.82
CA GLN A 19 -13.11 -4.48 1.16
C GLN A 19 -12.26 -5.36 2.09
N ALA A 20 -12.32 -5.14 3.42
CA ALA A 20 -11.60 -5.93 4.42
C ALA A 20 -12.12 -7.37 4.53
N ILE A 21 -13.33 -7.65 4.03
CA ILE A 21 -13.98 -8.97 4.12
C ILE A 21 -13.39 -9.95 3.10
N ASN A 22 -12.75 -9.45 2.03
CA ASN A 22 -12.30 -10.27 0.91
C ASN A 22 -10.77 -10.51 0.95
N GLN A 23 -10.32 -11.26 1.96
CA GLN A 23 -8.93 -11.73 2.09
C GLN A 23 -8.63 -12.87 1.09
N ASN A 24 -8.70 -12.55 -0.20
CA ASN A 24 -8.35 -13.49 -1.27
C ASN A 24 -6.84 -13.63 -1.42
N TYR A 25 -6.42 -14.77 -1.98
CA TYR A 25 -5.03 -15.02 -2.35
C TYR A 25 -4.51 -13.88 -3.26
N LYS A 26 -3.41 -13.24 -2.84
CA LYS A 26 -2.84 -12.06 -3.50
C LYS A 26 -1.82 -12.40 -4.60
N GLY A 27 -1.67 -13.68 -4.92
CA GLY A 27 -0.71 -14.13 -5.92
C GLY A 27 0.69 -14.43 -5.36
N PRO A 28 1.55 -15.05 -6.18
CA PRO A 28 2.97 -15.28 -5.85
C PRO A 28 3.75 -13.96 -5.82
N ASN A 29 5.01 -14.01 -5.38
CA ASN A 29 5.93 -12.90 -5.59
C ASN A 29 6.31 -12.81 -7.08
N ILE A 30 6.26 -11.60 -7.63
CA ILE A 30 6.67 -11.33 -9.02
C ILE A 30 8.19 -11.16 -9.11
N ASN A 31 8.76 -10.51 -8.09
CA ASN A 31 10.18 -10.22 -7.99
C ASN A 31 10.66 -10.52 -6.55
N GLN A 32 11.96 -10.29 -6.28
CA GLN A 32 12.57 -10.44 -4.96
C GLN A 32 13.08 -9.11 -4.39
N SER A 33 12.46 -7.99 -4.77
CA SER A 33 12.86 -6.64 -4.34
C SER A 33 12.86 -6.50 -2.81
N ASP A 34 11.84 -7.02 -2.12
CA ASP A 34 11.80 -7.01 -0.65
C ASP A 34 13.00 -7.75 -0.02
N LEU A 35 13.50 -8.82 -0.65
CA LEU A 35 14.71 -9.51 -0.18
C LEU A 35 15.97 -8.70 -0.47
N ALA A 36 16.02 -8.03 -1.63
CA ALA A 36 17.12 -7.14 -1.97
C ALA A 36 17.19 -5.93 -1.02
N ASP A 37 16.04 -5.35 -0.67
CA ASP A 37 15.91 -4.25 0.28
C ASP A 37 16.42 -4.63 1.69
N ASN A 38 16.17 -5.87 2.13
CA ASN A 38 16.73 -6.39 3.38
C ASN A 38 18.28 -6.45 3.37
N ILE A 39 18.89 -6.79 2.23
CA ILE A 39 20.35 -6.90 2.10
C ILE A 39 21.01 -5.52 2.24
N ILE A 40 20.40 -4.48 1.69
CA ILE A 40 20.90 -3.10 1.78
C ILE A 40 20.49 -2.39 3.08
N GLY A 41 19.86 -3.12 4.02
CA GLY A 41 19.45 -2.57 5.31
C GLY A 41 18.32 -1.54 5.21
N LYS A 42 17.55 -1.57 4.11
CA LYS A 42 16.45 -0.64 3.87
C LYS A 42 15.21 -1.19 4.59
N ASP A 43 14.97 -0.70 5.81
CA ASP A 43 13.82 -1.10 6.63
C ASP A 43 12.57 -0.38 6.16
N LEU A 44 11.99 -0.83 5.04
CA LEU A 44 10.81 -0.19 4.48
C LEU A 44 9.51 -0.73 5.10
N ARG A 45 9.42 -2.04 5.33
CA ARG A 45 8.12 -2.73 5.52
C ARG A 45 8.25 -4.06 6.28
N SER A 46 9.13 -4.16 7.28
CA SER A 46 9.24 -5.41 8.05
C SER A 46 7.99 -5.59 8.95
N SER A 47 7.23 -6.67 8.70
CA SER A 47 6.14 -7.07 9.60
C SER A 47 6.72 -7.28 10.99
N PRO A 48 6.21 -6.61 12.04
CA PRO A 48 6.81 -6.73 13.36
C PRO A 48 6.67 -8.17 13.87
N ILE A 49 7.68 -8.61 14.61
CA ILE A 49 7.68 -9.92 15.28
C ILE A 49 6.43 -10.11 16.16
N SER A 50 5.85 -9.02 16.67
CA SER A 50 4.56 -9.01 17.35
C SER A 50 3.59 -8.01 16.71
N SER A 51 2.48 -8.52 16.19
CA SER A 51 1.37 -7.73 15.64
C SER A 51 0.43 -7.17 16.71
N SER A 52 0.58 -7.60 17.97
CA SER A 52 -0.37 -7.27 19.04
C SER A 52 -0.46 -5.77 19.30
N ARG A 53 0.63 -5.03 19.05
CA ARG A 53 0.66 -3.55 19.20
C ARG A 53 0.00 -2.82 18.04
N GLN A 54 0.02 -3.37 16.83
CA GLN A 54 -0.62 -2.78 15.64
C GLN A 54 -2.14 -2.92 15.68
N LEU A 55 -2.62 -4.06 16.21
CA LEU A 55 -4.06 -4.32 16.37
C LEU A 55 -4.77 -3.37 17.34
N LEU A 56 -4.03 -2.73 18.25
CA LEU A 56 -4.60 -1.91 19.32
C LEU A 56 -4.80 -0.45 18.93
N ASN A 57 -4.08 0.06 17.92
CA ASN A 57 -4.05 1.49 17.64
C ASN A 57 -4.87 1.87 16.41
N GLU A 58 -4.86 1.09 15.32
CA GLU A 58 -5.37 1.58 14.02
C GLU A 58 -5.94 0.42 13.16
N TYR A 59 -7.12 -0.08 13.53
CA TYR A 59 -7.74 -1.26 12.89
C TYR A 59 -8.11 -1.04 11.41
N PHE A 60 -8.15 0.20 10.93
CA PHE A 60 -8.48 0.54 9.54
C PHE A 60 -7.34 1.21 8.78
N ASP A 61 -6.17 1.38 9.41
CA ASP A 61 -5.00 1.95 8.73
C ASP A 61 -4.14 0.84 8.12
N GLU A 62 -4.25 0.65 6.81
CA GLU A 62 -3.46 -0.32 6.07
C GLU A 62 -1.96 0.04 5.96
N TYR A 63 -1.57 1.27 6.31
CA TYR A 63 -0.17 1.70 6.30
C TYR A 63 0.55 1.31 7.58
N SER A 64 -0.12 1.38 8.73
CA SER A 64 0.44 1.03 10.03
C SER A 64 0.15 -0.42 10.47
N ASN A 65 -0.88 -1.05 9.90
CA ASN A 65 -1.31 -2.40 10.22
C ASN A 65 -1.16 -3.38 9.04
N TYR A 66 -0.09 -4.16 9.09
CA TYR A 66 0.29 -5.12 8.04
C TYR A 66 -0.76 -6.22 7.83
N ARG A 67 -1.51 -6.59 8.88
CA ARG A 67 -2.47 -7.71 8.84
C ARG A 67 -3.74 -7.41 8.06
N ILE A 68 -4.06 -6.13 7.88
CA ILE A 68 -5.22 -5.69 7.11
C ILE A 68 -4.82 -5.12 5.74
N SER A 69 -3.53 -4.83 5.56
CA SER A 69 -3.00 -4.26 4.31
C SER A 69 -3.01 -5.28 3.17
N ALA A 70 -3.91 -5.09 2.21
CA ALA A 70 -3.94 -5.90 1.01
C ALA A 70 -2.65 -5.74 0.17
N LYS A 71 -2.06 -4.53 0.19
CA LYS A 71 -0.79 -4.18 -0.48
C LYS A 71 0.37 -5.03 0.05
N LEU A 72 0.37 -5.31 1.35
CA LEU A 72 1.40 -6.11 2.04
C LEU A 72 1.01 -7.58 2.17
N LYS A 73 0.03 -8.04 1.36
CA LYS A 73 -0.45 -9.42 1.37
C LYS A 73 -0.91 -9.86 2.76
N TYR A 74 -1.47 -8.96 3.56
CA TYR A 74 -1.88 -9.19 4.96
C TYR A 74 -0.73 -9.67 5.87
N GLY A 75 0.52 -9.29 5.54
CA GLY A 75 1.73 -9.73 6.23
C GLY A 75 2.19 -11.14 5.87
N HIS A 76 1.58 -11.78 4.86
CA HIS A 76 1.96 -13.10 4.38
C HIS A 76 3.02 -13.01 3.28
N TRP A 77 4.11 -13.74 3.46
CA TRP A 77 5.10 -13.96 2.40
C TRP A 77 4.70 -15.17 1.54
N PRO A 78 4.35 -15.00 0.26
CA PRO A 78 4.00 -16.13 -0.61
C PRO A 78 5.10 -17.18 -0.71
N VAL A 79 4.68 -18.45 -0.75
CA VAL A 79 5.60 -19.60 -0.91
C VAL A 79 6.31 -19.54 -2.27
N HIS A 80 5.60 -19.10 -3.31
CA HIS A 80 6.12 -19.10 -4.67
C HIS A 80 6.58 -17.70 -5.09
N THR A 81 7.75 -17.66 -5.72
CA THR A 81 8.19 -16.55 -6.56
C THR A 81 8.19 -17.06 -8.00
N ILE A 82 7.59 -16.32 -8.92
CA ILE A 82 7.52 -16.73 -10.33
C ILE A 82 8.90 -16.66 -11.00
N SER A 83 9.04 -17.31 -12.16
CA SER A 83 10.25 -17.17 -12.96
C SER A 83 10.37 -15.75 -13.53
N PRO A 84 11.60 -15.21 -13.71
CA PRO A 84 11.80 -13.90 -14.32
C PRO A 84 11.15 -13.74 -15.69
N ASP A 85 11.23 -14.77 -16.56
CA ASP A 85 10.58 -14.77 -17.89
C ASP A 85 9.05 -14.60 -17.81
N LEU A 86 8.40 -15.22 -16.81
CA LEU A 86 6.96 -15.01 -16.60
C LEU A 86 6.67 -13.62 -16.03
N GLY A 87 7.53 -13.12 -15.14
CA GLY A 87 7.44 -11.75 -14.61
C GLY A 87 7.50 -10.70 -15.71
N GLU A 88 8.46 -10.82 -16.62
CA GLU A 88 8.61 -9.91 -17.77
C GLU A 88 7.39 -9.96 -18.70
N LYS A 89 6.82 -11.14 -18.94
CA LYS A 89 5.58 -11.28 -19.73
C LYS A 89 4.39 -10.59 -19.06
N ILE A 90 4.25 -10.73 -17.74
CA ILE A 90 3.20 -10.05 -16.97
C ILE A 90 3.40 -8.53 -17.04
N GLU A 91 4.63 -8.06 -16.86
CA GLU A 91 4.99 -6.64 -16.96
C GLU A 91 4.64 -6.07 -18.33
N ASN A 92 4.97 -6.77 -19.42
CA ASN A 92 4.59 -6.36 -20.78
C ASN A 92 3.07 -6.23 -20.97
N VAL A 93 2.27 -7.11 -20.37
CA VAL A 93 0.80 -7.01 -20.42
C VAL A 93 0.32 -5.79 -19.63
N VAL A 94 0.88 -5.54 -18.46
CA VAL A 94 0.52 -4.41 -17.59
C VAL A 94 0.91 -3.07 -18.24
N ASN A 95 2.08 -3.00 -18.85
CA ASN A 95 2.54 -1.86 -19.64
C ASN A 95 1.62 -1.60 -20.84
N ALA A 96 1.17 -2.66 -21.54
CA ALA A 96 0.21 -2.53 -22.64
C ALA A 96 -1.18 -2.00 -22.18
N LEU A 97 -1.52 -2.14 -20.90
CA LEU A 97 -2.71 -1.55 -20.28
C LEU A 97 -2.48 -0.11 -19.81
N GLY A 98 -1.30 0.47 -20.05
CA GLY A 98 -0.94 1.83 -19.68
C GLY A 98 -0.51 1.99 -18.23
N ILE A 99 -0.22 0.90 -17.51
CA ILE A 99 0.40 0.95 -16.19
C ILE A 99 1.91 0.76 -16.43
N ASP A 100 2.58 1.85 -16.77
CA ASP A 100 4.00 1.88 -17.12
C ASP A 100 4.82 2.80 -16.18
N ASP A 101 6.10 2.97 -16.49
CA ASP A 101 7.00 3.82 -15.70
C ASP A 101 6.60 5.30 -15.70
N ASN A 102 5.89 5.80 -16.73
CA ASN A 102 5.42 7.19 -16.75
C ASN A 102 4.34 7.41 -15.68
N VAL A 103 3.46 6.42 -15.50
CA VAL A 103 2.47 6.44 -14.41
C VAL A 103 3.15 6.38 -13.06
N ALA A 104 4.17 5.53 -12.90
CA ALA A 104 4.96 5.48 -11.67
C ALA A 104 5.63 6.83 -11.35
N GLU A 105 6.30 7.45 -12.33
CA GLU A 105 6.95 8.76 -12.19
C GLU A 105 5.94 9.88 -11.87
N TYR A 106 4.73 9.82 -12.43
CA TYR A 106 3.67 10.74 -12.07
C TYR A 106 3.31 10.63 -10.58
N PHE A 107 3.09 9.42 -10.06
CA PHE A 107 2.78 9.22 -8.64
C PHE A 107 3.93 9.61 -7.72
N ASP A 108 5.18 9.33 -8.09
CA ASP A 108 6.36 9.74 -7.31
C ASP A 108 6.47 11.26 -7.16
N ARG A 109 5.99 12.03 -8.14
CA ARG A 109 5.95 13.51 -8.07
C ARG A 109 4.73 14.04 -7.31
N VAL A 110 3.58 13.38 -7.44
CA VAL A 110 2.30 13.91 -6.96
C VAL A 110 2.05 13.55 -5.49
N LEU A 111 2.43 12.35 -5.05
CA LEU A 111 2.18 11.90 -3.68
C LEU A 111 2.79 12.83 -2.62
N PRO A 112 4.04 13.32 -2.74
CA PRO A 112 4.60 14.23 -1.75
C PRO A 112 3.87 15.58 -1.69
N LEU A 113 3.39 16.08 -2.83
CA LEU A 113 2.64 17.33 -2.92
C LEU A 113 1.28 17.20 -2.24
N LEU A 114 0.61 16.07 -2.46
CA LEU A 114 -0.66 15.76 -1.80
C LEU A 114 -0.48 15.64 -0.28
N GLU A 115 0.59 14.97 0.17
CA GLU A 115 0.91 14.86 1.60
C GLU A 115 1.16 16.23 2.24
N GLU A 116 1.90 17.12 1.56
CA GLU A 116 2.13 18.49 2.03
C GLU A 116 0.83 19.30 2.11
N GLU A 117 -0.05 19.17 1.11
CA GLU A 117 -1.35 19.86 1.08
C GLU A 117 -2.28 19.37 2.19
N GLU A 118 -2.39 18.06 2.39
CA GLU A 118 -3.16 17.45 3.49
C GLU A 118 -2.62 17.90 4.85
N TYR A 119 -1.30 17.88 5.05
CA TYR A 119 -0.67 18.33 6.29
C TYR A 119 -0.96 19.81 6.57
N ASN A 120 -0.79 20.68 5.57
CA ASN A 120 -1.03 22.11 5.70
C ASN A 120 -2.50 22.41 5.99
N THR A 121 -3.41 21.69 5.35
CA THR A 121 -4.85 21.79 5.58
C THR A 121 -5.21 21.37 7.00
N TRP A 122 -4.72 20.21 7.44
CA TRP A 122 -4.93 19.73 8.81
C TRP A 122 -4.39 20.72 9.85
N LYS A 123 -3.18 21.25 9.63
CA LYS A 123 -2.58 22.28 10.50
C LYS A 123 -3.44 23.54 10.56
N SER A 124 -3.97 24.00 9.42
CA SER A 124 -4.86 25.16 9.35
C SER A 124 -6.15 24.95 10.15
N ILE A 125 -6.79 23.79 9.96
CA ILE A 125 -8.00 23.40 10.70
C ILE A 125 -7.70 23.40 12.21
N THR A 126 -6.62 22.74 12.61
CA THR A 126 -6.25 22.57 14.02
C THR A 126 -5.97 23.93 14.68
N ASN A 127 -5.21 24.81 14.02
CA ASN A 127 -4.96 26.18 14.49
C ASN A 127 -6.24 27.03 14.53
N GLY A 128 -7.15 26.87 13.57
CA GLY A 128 -8.45 27.54 13.57
C GLY A 128 -9.34 27.11 14.74
N TYR A 129 -9.38 25.82 15.06
CA TYR A 129 -10.12 25.29 16.20
C TYR A 129 -9.55 25.73 17.55
N PHE A 130 -8.22 25.71 17.73
CA PHE A 130 -7.60 26.12 19.00
C PHE A 130 -7.48 27.65 19.15
N GLY A 131 -7.39 28.42 18.07
CA GLY A 131 -7.38 29.88 18.10
C GLY A 131 -8.74 30.51 18.42
N LEU A 132 -9.85 29.79 18.20
CA LEU A 132 -11.19 30.20 18.62
C LEU A 132 -11.46 29.94 20.12
N GLN A 133 -10.75 29.01 20.75
CA GLN A 133 -10.96 28.68 22.18
C GLN A 133 -10.23 29.61 23.16
N THR A 134 -9.26 30.41 22.71
CA THR A 134 -8.52 31.35 23.58
C THR A 134 -9.16 32.75 23.69
N ASN A 135 -10.30 32.99 23.04
CA ASN A 135 -11.00 34.28 23.02
C ASN A 135 -12.34 34.28 23.78
N HIS A 136 -12.56 33.31 24.67
CA HIS A 136 -13.72 33.26 25.57
C HIS A 136 -13.30 33.31 27.05
#